data_AF-A0A3E1Y2B2-F1
#
_entry.id   AF-A0A3E1Y2B2-F1
#
_cell.length_a   1.000
_cell.length_b   1.000
_cell.length_c   1.000
_cell.angle_alpha   90.00
_cell.angle_beta   90.00
_cell.angle_gamma   90.00
#
_symmetry.space_group_name_H-M   'P 1'
#
loop_
_entity.id
_entity.type
_entity.pdbx_description
1 polymer ?
#
loop_
_entity_poly.entity_id
_entity_poly.type
_entity_poly.pdbx_seq_one_letter_code
_entity_poly.pdbx_strand_id
1 'polypeptide(L)'
;MKKNVLALSLQIIFVFLLSSCAKEIVSDYPLSLNPGPNGTTTTPNQPADSKYEFVAVNGACSNATVEGIFTEGKAVTETNFLLVTVYVTKTGPWSMTTPVANGVSFSGQGTFTATGLQSIKLPATGTPVKPQVTTVAMTASNGNCSVNFTVEDSAPTNIADDFHFKFIIDGKTYEQLATNTSGYTCGASSNSTTVGVFSSAIYNTANPFGDKTKVFMVDIGLMPNAQTASTDQFKSFFTTTNHPIAESAAATTGVIITMSDVDNTIWTSATAQSNTSFKVLSAEPLNLTGIYYLKVKMIFTCKFVNLGTGAVKEVKNGEATMLFVKP
;
A
#
# COMPACT_ATOMS: atom_id res chain seq x y z
N MET A 1 59.92 -42.10 -20.88
CA MET A 1 59.54 -43.51 -20.74
C MET A 1 58.12 -43.55 -20.16
N LYS A 2 57.10 -43.62 -21.02
CA LYS A 2 56.19 -44.78 -21.18
C LYS A 2 55.69 -45.39 -19.86
N LYS A 3 54.41 -45.18 -19.55
CA LYS A 3 53.38 -46.25 -19.60
C LYS A 3 51.96 -45.69 -19.49
N ASN A 4 51.24 -45.76 -20.61
CA ASN A 4 49.77 -45.87 -20.66
C ASN A 4 49.40 -47.34 -20.39
N VAL A 5 48.34 -47.57 -19.60
CA VAL A 5 47.44 -48.76 -19.58
C VAL A 5 46.14 -48.23 -18.93
N LEU A 6 44.99 -48.00 -19.58
CA LEU A 6 44.06 -48.80 -20.40
C LEU A 6 43.31 -49.92 -19.65
N ALA A 7 42.03 -49.69 -19.32
CA ALA A 7 40.86 -50.60 -19.39
C ALA A 7 39.75 -50.09 -18.41
N LEU A 8 38.58 -49.61 -18.86
CA LEU A 8 37.42 -50.28 -19.47
C LEU A 8 36.39 -50.81 -18.43
N SER A 9 35.19 -50.21 -18.49
CA SER A 9 33.85 -50.69 -18.12
C SER A 9 33.54 -51.16 -16.68
N LEU A 10 32.54 -50.53 -16.05
CA LEU A 10 31.22 -51.16 -15.83
C LEU A 10 30.21 -50.12 -15.29
N GLN A 11 29.09 -49.96 -16.00
CA GLN A 11 27.93 -49.23 -15.51
C GLN A 11 27.28 -50.01 -14.36
N ILE A 12 27.10 -49.39 -13.20
CA ILE A 12 26.03 -49.77 -12.26
C ILE A 12 25.27 -48.49 -11.89
N ILE A 13 24.10 -48.42 -12.50
CA ILE A 13 22.97 -47.59 -12.13
C ILE A 13 22.65 -47.86 -10.66
N PHE A 14 22.83 -46.86 -9.79
CA PHE A 14 22.31 -46.89 -8.42
C PHE A 14 21.16 -45.90 -8.34
N VAL A 15 19.96 -46.43 -8.57
CA VAL A 15 18.67 -45.80 -8.30
C VAL A 15 18.56 -45.64 -6.79
N PHE A 16 18.71 -44.41 -6.29
CA PHE A 16 18.20 -44.04 -4.97
C PHE A 16 16.79 -43.51 -5.13
N LEU A 17 15.83 -44.37 -4.79
CA LEU A 17 14.46 -44.03 -4.45
C LEU A 17 14.45 -43.14 -3.20
N LEU A 18 13.94 -41.93 -3.34
CA LEU A 18 13.32 -41.18 -2.26
C LEU A 18 11.94 -40.71 -2.73
N SER A 19 10.92 -41.42 -2.22
CA SER A 19 9.55 -40.94 -1.95
C SER A 19 9.58 -39.54 -1.31
N SER A 20 8.73 -38.56 -1.60
CA SER A 20 7.25 -38.48 -1.63
C SER A 20 6.91 -37.01 -1.97
N CYS A 21 5.82 -36.54 -2.58
CA CYS A 21 4.58 -37.07 -3.13
C CYS A 21 4.33 -36.28 -4.43
N ALA A 22 4.14 -36.96 -5.56
CA ALA A 22 3.62 -36.32 -6.76
C ALA A 22 2.10 -36.48 -6.77
N LYS A 23 1.43 -35.37 -7.10
CA LYS A 23 0.00 -35.21 -7.35
C LYS A 23 -0.51 -36.29 -8.31
N GLU A 24 -1.45 -37.12 -7.86
CA GLU A 24 -2.06 -38.13 -8.72
C GLU A 24 -2.99 -37.47 -9.74
N ILE A 25 -2.63 -37.64 -11.02
CA ILE A 25 -3.51 -37.48 -12.17
C ILE A 25 -4.30 -38.78 -12.27
N VAL A 26 -5.60 -38.73 -11.99
CA VAL A 26 -6.50 -39.85 -12.29
C VAL A 26 -6.92 -39.72 -13.75
N SER A 27 -6.21 -40.43 -14.62
CA SER A 27 -6.79 -40.96 -15.84
C SER A 27 -7.11 -42.42 -15.56
N ASP A 28 -8.39 -42.77 -15.59
CA ASP A 28 -8.87 -43.93 -16.35
C ASP A 28 -10.41 -43.92 -16.32
N TYR A 29 -11.00 -43.50 -17.43
CA TYR A 29 -12.35 -43.92 -17.80
C TYR A 29 -12.24 -45.30 -18.46
N PRO A 30 -12.97 -46.29 -17.94
CA PRO A 30 -13.66 -47.18 -18.85
C PRO A 30 -15.17 -47.04 -18.66
N LEU A 31 -15.85 -46.77 -19.77
CA LEU A 31 -17.27 -46.97 -19.93
C LEU A 31 -17.64 -48.41 -19.51
N SER A 32 -18.50 -48.55 -18.51
CA SER A 32 -19.41 -49.69 -18.47
C SER A 32 -20.81 -49.20 -18.12
N LEU A 33 -21.71 -49.40 -19.08
CA LEU A 33 -23.14 -49.29 -18.92
C LEU A 33 -23.63 -50.50 -18.13
N ASN A 34 -24.22 -50.27 -16.95
CA ASN A 34 -25.39 -51.05 -16.55
C ASN A 34 -26.22 -50.26 -15.51
N PRO A 35 -27.55 -50.12 -15.68
CA PRO A 35 -28.43 -49.49 -14.70
C PRO A 35 -28.91 -50.54 -13.68
N GLY A 36 -28.76 -50.26 -12.38
CA GLY A 36 -29.25 -51.10 -11.31
C GLY A 36 -29.35 -50.37 -9.96
N PRO A 37 -30.30 -50.73 -9.08
CA PRO A 37 -31.16 -49.78 -8.38
C PRO A 37 -30.71 -49.42 -6.96
N ASN A 38 -31.08 -48.21 -6.52
CA ASN A 38 -31.21 -47.73 -5.13
C ASN A 38 -30.45 -48.52 -4.05
N GLY A 39 -29.21 -48.10 -3.79
CA GLY A 39 -28.49 -48.40 -2.55
C GLY A 39 -27.98 -47.11 -1.93
N THR A 40 -28.65 -46.63 -0.87
CA THR A 40 -28.15 -45.54 -0.03
C THR A 40 -26.91 -46.02 0.73
N THR A 41 -25.74 -45.76 0.15
CA THR A 41 -24.46 -45.84 0.85
C THR A 41 -24.28 -44.58 1.70
N THR A 42 -24.66 -44.66 2.98
CA THR A 42 -24.19 -43.67 3.97
C THR A 42 -22.71 -43.90 4.19
N THR A 43 -21.87 -43.08 3.57
CA THR A 43 -20.45 -42.97 3.93
C THR A 43 -20.33 -42.47 5.38
N PRO A 44 -19.32 -42.89 6.15
CA PRO A 44 -19.16 -42.47 7.54
C PRO A 44 -18.89 -40.96 7.64
N ASN A 45 -19.87 -40.23 8.18
CA ASN A 45 -19.71 -39.07 9.06
C ASN A 45 -18.73 -37.97 8.61
N GLN A 46 -18.88 -37.44 7.38
CA GLN A 46 -18.38 -36.08 7.10
C GLN A 46 -19.28 -35.09 7.85
N PRO A 47 -18.73 -34.19 8.70
CA PRO A 47 -19.54 -33.15 9.33
C PRO A 47 -20.27 -32.38 8.23
N ALA A 48 -21.59 -32.39 8.26
CA ALA A 48 -22.38 -31.73 7.24
C ALA A 48 -22.04 -30.22 7.24
N ASP A 49 -21.95 -29.62 6.05
CA ASP A 49 -21.57 -28.21 5.90
C ASP A 49 -22.38 -27.30 6.82
N SER A 50 -21.71 -26.26 7.30
CA SER A 50 -22.35 -25.19 8.05
C SER A 50 -23.40 -24.47 7.21
N LYS A 51 -24.31 -23.79 7.90
CA LYS A 51 -25.24 -22.82 7.29
C LYS A 51 -25.06 -21.49 7.99
N TYR A 52 -24.81 -20.45 7.20
CA TYR A 52 -24.61 -19.10 7.70
C TYR A 52 -25.02 -18.04 6.68
N GLU A 53 -25.33 -16.85 7.20
CA GLU A 53 -25.81 -15.68 6.45
C GLU A 53 -25.05 -14.42 6.86
N PHE A 54 -24.92 -13.45 5.96
CA PHE A 54 -24.34 -12.14 6.32
C PHE A 54 -25.28 -11.36 7.24
N VAL A 55 -24.69 -10.63 8.20
CA VAL A 55 -25.44 -9.78 9.13
C VAL A 55 -25.60 -8.39 8.52
N ALA A 56 -26.84 -8.01 8.20
CA ALA A 56 -27.15 -6.67 7.72
C ALA A 56 -27.05 -5.63 8.84
N VAL A 57 -26.42 -4.50 8.58
CA VAL A 57 -26.23 -3.41 9.54
C VAL A 57 -26.52 -2.08 8.85
N ASN A 58 -27.44 -1.27 9.39
CA ASN A 58 -27.78 0.07 8.88
C ASN A 58 -28.14 0.12 7.38
N GLY A 59 -28.80 -0.93 6.86
CA GLY A 59 -29.16 -1.04 5.44
C GLY A 59 -28.04 -1.55 4.52
N ALA A 60 -26.82 -1.74 5.03
CA ALA A 60 -25.78 -2.50 4.35
C ALA A 60 -26.02 -4.01 4.54
N CYS A 61 -25.69 -4.81 3.54
CA CYS A 61 -25.94 -6.26 3.56
C CYS A 61 -24.95 -7.05 4.44
N SER A 62 -23.84 -6.44 4.86
CA SER A 62 -22.85 -7.02 5.78
C SER A 62 -22.16 -5.92 6.60
N ASN A 63 -21.49 -6.29 7.69
CA ASN A 63 -20.61 -5.42 8.49
C ASN A 63 -19.11 -5.59 8.16
N ALA A 64 -18.79 -6.12 6.97
CA ALA A 64 -17.43 -6.53 6.66
C ALA A 64 -16.45 -5.34 6.58
N THR A 65 -15.24 -5.52 7.09
CA THR A 65 -14.16 -4.53 7.05
C THR A 65 -12.86 -5.15 6.53
N VAL A 66 -12.12 -4.41 5.72
CA VAL A 66 -10.78 -4.81 5.29
C VAL A 66 -9.76 -4.07 6.15
N GLU A 67 -8.83 -4.81 6.74
CA GLU A 67 -7.77 -4.31 7.61
C GLU A 67 -6.41 -4.42 6.91
N GLY A 68 -5.52 -3.47 7.22
CA GLY A 68 -4.15 -3.41 6.70
C GLY A 68 -3.94 -2.42 5.56
N ILE A 69 -2.66 -2.11 5.28
CA ILE A 69 -2.23 -1.23 4.20
C ILE A 69 -1.94 -2.08 2.96
N PHE A 70 -2.59 -1.77 1.84
CA PHE A 70 -2.38 -2.44 0.56
C PHE A 70 -1.60 -1.50 -0.35
N THR A 71 -0.41 -1.89 -0.76
CA THR A 71 0.45 -1.05 -1.61
C THR A 71 0.66 -1.75 -2.95
N GLU A 72 0.52 -1.02 -4.06
CA GLU A 72 0.85 -1.52 -5.40
C GLU A 72 2.21 -2.23 -5.42
N GLY A 73 2.30 -3.37 -6.11
CA GLY A 73 3.55 -4.09 -6.29
C GLY A 73 4.14 -4.76 -5.04
N LYS A 74 3.61 -4.50 -3.83
CA LYS A 74 4.03 -5.15 -2.59
C LYS A 74 3.11 -6.32 -2.25
N ALA A 75 3.69 -7.51 -2.08
CA ALA A 75 2.93 -8.66 -1.61
C ALA A 75 2.25 -8.35 -0.28
N VAL A 76 0.98 -8.76 -0.14
CA VAL A 76 0.24 -8.60 1.12
C VAL A 76 0.86 -9.45 2.23
N THR A 77 0.64 -9.04 3.48
CA THR A 77 1.20 -9.70 4.68
C THR A 77 0.08 -10.19 5.60
N GLU A 78 0.44 -10.82 6.72
CA GLU A 78 -0.53 -11.32 7.70
C GLU A 78 -1.40 -10.23 8.37
N THR A 79 -0.98 -8.97 8.27
CA THR A 79 -1.78 -7.82 8.75
C THR A 79 -2.86 -7.39 7.75
N ASN A 80 -2.86 -7.93 6.53
CA ASN A 80 -3.87 -7.68 5.51
C ASN A 80 -4.93 -8.77 5.57
N PHE A 81 -6.16 -8.43 5.98
CA PHE A 81 -7.24 -9.41 6.08
C PHE A 81 -8.62 -8.75 6.00
N LEU A 82 -9.62 -9.56 5.68
CA LEU A 82 -11.04 -9.20 5.68
C LEU A 82 -11.70 -9.80 6.92
N LEU A 83 -12.36 -8.97 7.72
CA LEU A 83 -13.17 -9.36 8.86
C LEU A 83 -14.65 -9.29 8.48
N VAL A 84 -15.41 -10.36 8.74
CA VAL A 84 -16.86 -10.38 8.49
C VAL A 84 -17.58 -11.12 9.61
N THR A 85 -18.72 -10.58 10.07
CA THR A 85 -19.61 -11.28 11.01
C THR A 85 -20.73 -11.97 10.25
N VAL A 86 -20.95 -13.24 10.57
CA VAL A 86 -22.04 -14.06 10.02
C VAL A 86 -22.96 -14.56 11.12
N TYR A 87 -24.22 -14.80 10.79
CA TYR A 87 -25.15 -15.50 11.66
C TYR A 87 -25.23 -16.98 11.26
N VAL A 88 -24.74 -17.85 12.14
CA VAL A 88 -24.65 -19.29 11.91
C VAL A 88 -25.91 -19.98 12.41
N THR A 89 -26.64 -20.63 11.49
CA THR A 89 -27.86 -21.41 11.79
C THR A 89 -27.57 -22.91 11.92
N LYS A 90 -26.41 -23.37 11.45
CA LYS A 90 -25.96 -24.75 11.59
C LYS A 90 -24.43 -24.81 11.72
N THR A 91 -23.96 -25.46 12.78
CA THR A 91 -22.54 -25.76 13.00
C THR A 91 -21.99 -26.70 11.93
N GLY A 92 -20.70 -26.62 11.66
CA GLY A 92 -20.04 -27.43 10.64
C GLY A 92 -18.84 -26.71 10.01
N PRO A 93 -18.13 -27.38 9.09
CA PRO A 93 -17.05 -26.77 8.35
C PRO A 93 -17.56 -25.62 7.50
N TRP A 94 -16.71 -24.63 7.28
CA TRP A 94 -16.94 -23.50 6.38
C TRP A 94 -15.67 -23.20 5.58
N SER A 95 -15.87 -22.70 4.37
CA SER A 95 -14.83 -22.08 3.56
C SER A 95 -15.43 -20.84 2.86
N MET A 96 -14.61 -19.81 2.68
CA MET A 96 -14.99 -18.60 1.97
C MET A 96 -13.78 -18.10 1.19
N THR A 97 -14.00 -17.75 -0.07
CA THR A 97 -12.98 -17.18 -0.96
C THR A 97 -13.62 -16.07 -1.78
N THR A 98 -12.96 -14.92 -1.88
CA THR A 98 -13.39 -13.82 -2.74
C THR A 98 -12.74 -13.93 -4.12
N PRO A 99 -13.37 -13.43 -5.18
CA PRO A 99 -12.69 -13.22 -6.46
C PRO A 99 -11.42 -12.37 -6.27
N VAL A 100 -10.45 -12.54 -7.16
CA VAL A 100 -9.30 -11.65 -7.23
C VAL A 100 -9.78 -10.27 -7.67
N ALA A 101 -9.62 -9.27 -6.81
CA ALA A 101 -9.89 -7.88 -7.11
C ALA A 101 -8.58 -7.09 -6.98
N ASN A 102 -8.16 -6.46 -8.08
CA ASN A 102 -6.94 -5.67 -8.12
C ASN A 102 -5.68 -6.43 -7.62
N GLY A 103 -5.56 -7.72 -7.96
CA GLY A 103 -4.43 -8.58 -7.58
C GLY A 103 -4.50 -9.17 -6.17
N VAL A 104 -5.56 -8.90 -5.41
CA VAL A 104 -5.76 -9.39 -4.04
C VAL A 104 -6.98 -10.30 -3.97
N SER A 105 -6.88 -11.41 -3.24
CA SER A 105 -8.01 -12.28 -2.88
C SER A 105 -7.97 -12.60 -1.38
N PHE A 106 -9.14 -12.68 -0.76
CA PHE A 106 -9.29 -13.05 0.64
C PHE A 106 -9.85 -14.45 0.72
N SER A 107 -9.23 -15.32 1.50
CA SER A 107 -9.70 -16.70 1.65
C SER A 107 -9.49 -17.25 3.05
N GLY A 108 -10.34 -18.17 3.46
CA GLY A 108 -10.24 -18.81 4.77
C GLY A 108 -11.15 -20.02 4.87
N GLN A 109 -10.85 -20.86 5.86
CA GLN A 109 -11.63 -22.04 6.19
C GLN A 109 -11.59 -22.29 7.70
N GLY A 110 -12.61 -22.97 8.22
CA GLY A 110 -12.70 -23.30 9.63
C GLY A 110 -13.88 -24.20 9.93
N THR A 111 -14.29 -24.24 11.20
CA THR A 111 -15.47 -24.97 11.65
C THR A 111 -16.21 -24.14 12.67
N PHE A 112 -17.50 -23.91 12.46
CA PHE A 112 -18.36 -23.32 13.49
C PHE A 112 -18.71 -24.40 14.50
N THR A 113 -18.36 -24.17 15.77
CA THR A 113 -18.69 -25.04 16.90
C THR A 113 -19.93 -24.59 17.66
N ALA A 114 -20.45 -23.39 17.35
CA ALA A 114 -21.66 -22.83 17.92
C ALA A 114 -22.50 -22.08 16.87
N THR A 115 -23.81 -22.04 17.08
CA THR A 115 -24.75 -21.19 16.34
C THR A 115 -24.71 -19.74 16.85
N GLY A 116 -25.34 -18.81 16.13
CA GLY A 116 -25.40 -17.39 16.49
C GLY A 116 -24.35 -16.56 15.75
N LEU A 117 -24.04 -15.36 16.27
CA LEU A 117 -23.07 -14.45 15.67
C LEU A 117 -21.65 -15.01 15.80
N GLN A 118 -20.97 -15.16 14.67
CA GLN A 118 -19.59 -15.64 14.59
C GLN A 118 -18.76 -14.70 13.71
N SER A 119 -17.52 -14.43 14.11
CA SER A 119 -16.59 -13.60 13.34
C SER A 119 -15.66 -14.48 12.50
N ILE A 120 -15.51 -14.14 11.23
CA ILE A 120 -14.61 -14.79 10.29
C ILE A 120 -13.48 -13.82 9.94
N LYS A 121 -12.24 -14.29 10.04
CA LYS A 121 -11.04 -13.60 9.53
C LYS A 121 -10.56 -14.31 8.27
N LEU A 122 -10.45 -13.58 7.17
CA LEU A 122 -9.97 -14.07 5.89
C LEU A 122 -8.64 -13.38 5.55
N PRO A 123 -7.49 -14.04 5.72
CA PRO A 123 -6.21 -13.51 5.27
C PRO A 123 -6.23 -13.14 3.78
N ALA A 124 -5.60 -12.01 3.45
CA ALA A 124 -5.36 -11.63 2.07
C ALA A 124 -4.21 -12.44 1.47
N THR A 125 -4.28 -12.66 0.17
CA THR A 125 -3.19 -13.21 -0.65
C THR A 125 -3.05 -12.40 -1.93
N GLY A 126 -1.85 -12.41 -2.51
CA GLY A 126 -1.55 -11.75 -3.78
C GLY A 126 -0.75 -10.45 -3.62
N THR A 127 -0.71 -9.68 -4.72
CA THR A 127 0.05 -8.44 -4.83
C THR A 127 -0.88 -7.40 -5.47
N PRO A 128 -1.20 -6.28 -4.80
CA PRO A 128 -2.02 -5.23 -5.37
C PRO A 128 -1.43 -4.70 -6.68
N VAL A 129 -2.31 -4.45 -7.67
CA VAL A 129 -1.87 -4.14 -9.05
C VAL A 129 -1.98 -2.66 -9.42
N LYS A 130 -2.98 -1.94 -8.90
CA LYS A 130 -3.23 -0.55 -9.28
C LYS A 130 -3.69 0.30 -8.09
N PRO A 131 -3.20 1.53 -7.92
CA PRO A 131 -3.67 2.41 -6.85
C PRO A 131 -5.09 2.91 -7.16
N GLN A 132 -6.05 2.48 -6.36
CA GLN A 132 -7.47 2.85 -6.46
C GLN A 132 -8.27 2.26 -5.30
N VAL A 133 -9.44 2.82 -5.05
CA VAL A 133 -10.48 2.13 -4.26
C VAL A 133 -10.92 0.90 -5.05
N THR A 134 -10.81 -0.26 -4.41
CA THR A 134 -11.12 -1.56 -4.99
C THR A 134 -12.29 -2.17 -4.24
N THR A 135 -13.33 -2.56 -4.99
CA THR A 135 -14.50 -3.27 -4.45
C THR A 135 -14.30 -4.78 -4.57
N VAL A 136 -14.51 -5.49 -3.47
CA VAL A 136 -14.47 -6.96 -3.40
C VAL A 136 -15.89 -7.46 -3.20
N ALA A 137 -16.31 -8.44 -4.01
CA ALA A 137 -17.57 -9.13 -3.83
C ALA A 137 -17.42 -10.36 -2.90
N MET A 138 -18.40 -10.57 -2.05
CA MET A 138 -18.54 -11.72 -1.15
C MET A 138 -19.91 -12.36 -1.39
N THR A 139 -20.02 -13.68 -1.25
CA THR A 139 -21.29 -14.39 -1.45
C THR A 139 -21.58 -15.28 -0.24
N ALA A 140 -22.85 -15.30 0.17
CA ALA A 140 -23.38 -16.21 1.17
C ALA A 140 -24.80 -16.64 0.79
N SER A 141 -25.42 -17.48 1.61
CA SER A 141 -26.73 -18.06 1.32
C SER A 141 -27.86 -17.02 1.19
N ASN A 142 -27.73 -15.85 1.82
CA ASN A 142 -28.69 -14.74 1.74
C ASN A 142 -28.36 -13.68 0.67
N GLY A 143 -27.32 -13.89 -0.15
CA GLY A 143 -27.03 -13.04 -1.31
C GLY A 143 -25.57 -12.58 -1.42
N ASN A 144 -25.36 -11.62 -2.32
CA ASN A 144 -24.05 -11.05 -2.63
C ASN A 144 -23.86 -9.72 -1.89
N CYS A 145 -22.72 -9.57 -1.24
CA CYS A 145 -22.27 -8.36 -0.56
C CYS A 145 -20.98 -7.83 -1.15
N SER A 146 -20.66 -6.57 -0.85
CA SER A 146 -19.39 -5.98 -1.23
C SER A 146 -18.77 -5.17 -0.11
N VAL A 147 -17.43 -5.09 -0.15
CA VAL A 147 -16.62 -4.29 0.76
C VAL A 147 -15.53 -3.60 -0.05
N ASN A 148 -15.13 -2.41 0.36
CA ASN A 148 -14.07 -1.64 -0.30
C ASN A 148 -12.78 -1.70 0.51
N PHE A 149 -11.65 -1.69 -0.20
CA PHE A 149 -10.34 -1.37 0.35
C PHE A 149 -9.61 -0.45 -0.60
N THR A 150 -8.66 0.33 -0.08
CA THR A 150 -7.85 1.23 -0.89
C THR A 150 -6.50 0.59 -1.15
N VAL A 151 -6.10 0.49 -2.42
CA VAL A 151 -4.71 0.24 -2.77
C VAL A 151 -4.01 1.58 -2.89
N GLU A 152 -3.02 1.77 -2.04
CA GLU A 152 -2.07 2.87 -2.06
C GLU A 152 -1.02 2.63 -3.13
N ASP A 153 -0.46 3.72 -3.64
CA ASP A 153 0.65 3.66 -4.55
C ASP A 153 1.91 3.12 -3.85
N SER A 154 2.67 2.26 -4.52
CA SER A 154 4.05 2.06 -4.14
C SER A 154 4.80 3.35 -4.37
N ALA A 155 5.13 4.07 -3.29
CA ALA A 155 6.20 5.06 -3.34
C ALA A 155 7.35 4.46 -4.17
N PRO A 156 7.73 5.10 -5.28
CA PRO A 156 8.41 4.41 -6.36
C PRO A 156 9.73 3.81 -5.86
N THR A 157 9.84 2.48 -5.90
CA THR A 157 11.03 1.75 -5.46
C THR A 157 12.23 1.89 -6.40
N ASN A 158 12.14 2.73 -7.42
CA ASN A 158 13.25 3.08 -8.29
C ASN A 158 13.09 4.51 -8.81
N ILE A 159 13.28 5.50 -7.94
CA ILE A 159 13.68 6.81 -8.42
C ILE A 159 15.18 6.95 -8.14
N ALA A 160 16.01 6.69 -9.14
CA ALA A 160 17.38 7.16 -9.17
C ALA A 160 17.42 8.65 -9.63
N ASP A 161 16.50 9.49 -9.14
CA ASP A 161 16.47 10.92 -9.45
C ASP A 161 16.87 11.74 -8.23
N ASP A 162 17.54 12.88 -8.46
CA ASP A 162 17.99 13.89 -7.48
C ASP A 162 16.88 14.51 -6.61
N PHE A 163 16.03 13.71 -5.93
CA PHE A 163 15.15 14.22 -4.90
C PHE A 163 15.98 14.52 -3.67
N HIS A 164 15.92 15.76 -3.22
CA HIS A 164 16.72 16.23 -2.10
C HIS A 164 16.01 17.38 -1.42
N PHE A 165 16.47 17.67 -0.21
CA PHE A 165 16.23 18.94 0.43
C PHE A 165 17.55 19.47 0.97
N LYS A 166 17.66 20.80 1.05
CA LYS A 166 18.77 21.49 1.69
C LYS A 166 18.28 22.80 2.29
N PHE A 167 18.67 23.09 3.52
CA PHE A 167 18.41 24.40 4.14
C PHE A 167 19.36 24.63 5.33
N ILE A 168 19.36 25.84 5.86
CA ILE A 168 20.21 26.26 6.98
C ILE A 168 19.35 26.78 8.13
N ILE A 169 19.64 26.28 9.34
CA ILE A 169 19.07 26.78 10.61
C ILE A 169 20.24 27.01 11.58
N ASP A 170 20.34 28.20 12.17
CA ASP A 170 21.39 28.56 13.14
C ASP A 170 22.83 28.25 12.65
N GLY A 171 23.08 28.36 11.35
CA GLY A 171 24.37 28.04 10.71
C GLY A 171 24.62 26.55 10.47
N LYS A 172 23.75 25.65 10.93
CA LYS A 172 23.79 24.21 10.62
C LYS A 172 23.06 23.93 9.31
N THR A 173 23.71 23.22 8.40
CA THR A 173 23.10 22.70 7.17
C THR A 173 22.35 21.41 7.44
N TYR A 174 21.11 21.35 6.97
CA TYR A 174 20.29 20.14 6.92
C TYR A 174 20.14 19.77 5.46
N GLU A 175 20.63 18.59 5.08
CA GLU A 175 20.65 18.14 3.69
C GLU A 175 20.54 16.63 3.61
N GLN A 176 19.63 16.13 2.77
CA GLN A 176 19.55 14.71 2.41
C GLN A 176 19.23 14.55 0.94
N LEU A 177 19.77 13.48 0.35
CA LEU A 177 19.54 13.06 -1.02
C LEU A 177 18.88 11.68 -0.99
N ALA A 178 17.72 11.55 -1.61
CA ALA A 178 17.05 10.27 -1.78
C ALA A 178 17.60 9.56 -3.02
N THR A 179 18.33 8.48 -2.77
CA THR A 179 18.82 7.54 -3.79
C THR A 179 18.62 6.11 -3.30
N ASN A 180 18.70 5.15 -4.23
CA ASN A 180 18.65 3.72 -3.93
C ASN A 180 19.71 3.24 -2.90
N THR A 181 20.76 4.03 -2.63
CA THR A 181 21.85 3.69 -1.70
C THR A 181 21.93 4.59 -0.48
N SER A 182 21.16 5.68 -0.45
CA SER A 182 21.24 6.72 0.59
C SER A 182 20.60 6.36 1.94
N GLY A 183 19.71 5.34 1.96
CA GLY A 183 18.82 5.09 3.10
C GLY A 183 17.66 6.09 3.19
N TYR A 184 17.44 6.91 2.16
CA TYR A 184 16.30 7.81 2.03
C TYR A 184 15.48 7.47 0.79
N THR A 185 14.17 7.67 0.88
CA THR A 185 13.25 7.56 -0.25
C THR A 185 12.35 8.78 -0.32
N CYS A 186 11.80 9.05 -1.51
CA CYS A 186 10.82 10.10 -1.74
C CYS A 186 9.46 9.47 -2.04
N GLY A 187 8.43 9.88 -1.29
CA GLY A 187 7.05 9.47 -1.51
C GLY A 187 6.16 10.65 -1.84
N ALA A 188 5.07 10.38 -2.54
CA ALA A 188 4.04 11.36 -2.85
C ALA A 188 2.67 10.78 -2.50
N SER A 189 1.77 11.63 -2.02
CA SER A 189 0.37 11.28 -1.81
C SER A 189 -0.52 12.47 -2.11
N SER A 190 -1.79 12.18 -2.37
CA SER A 190 -2.84 13.18 -2.57
C SER A 190 -4.09 12.75 -1.82
N ASN A 191 -4.90 13.70 -1.38
CA ASN A 191 -6.23 13.38 -0.86
C ASN A 191 -7.22 13.09 -2.00
N SER A 192 -8.26 12.31 -1.73
CA SER A 192 -9.28 11.92 -2.72
C SER A 192 -10.48 12.87 -2.75
N THR A 193 -10.33 14.11 -2.27
CA THR A 193 -11.42 15.08 -2.14
C THR A 193 -11.48 16.05 -3.33
N THR A 194 -12.61 16.70 -3.55
CA THR A 194 -12.78 17.71 -4.63
C THR A 194 -11.76 18.84 -4.52
N VAL A 195 -11.32 19.14 -3.30
CA VAL A 195 -10.24 20.08 -3.02
C VAL A 195 -8.95 19.31 -2.72
N GLY A 196 -7.98 19.44 -3.62
CA GLY A 196 -6.71 18.71 -3.58
C GLY A 196 -5.72 19.30 -2.57
N VAL A 197 -5.18 18.42 -1.74
CA VAL A 197 -3.94 18.62 -0.96
C VAL A 197 -2.98 17.55 -1.43
N PHE A 198 -1.77 17.98 -1.80
CA PHE A 198 -0.72 17.11 -2.32
C PHE A 198 0.46 17.15 -1.36
N SER A 199 0.89 15.98 -0.92
CA SER A 199 1.99 15.81 0.01
C SER A 199 3.16 15.13 -0.69
N SER A 200 4.37 15.60 -0.40
CA SER A 200 5.61 14.95 -0.78
C SER A 200 6.52 14.85 0.42
N ALA A 201 7.16 13.70 0.63
CA ALA A 201 8.07 13.51 1.75
C ALA A 201 9.36 12.82 1.31
N ILE A 202 10.49 13.30 1.81
CA ILE A 202 11.76 12.57 1.84
C ILE A 202 11.92 12.01 3.25
N TYR A 203 11.97 10.69 3.38
CA TYR A 203 12.03 10.03 4.68
C TYR A 203 13.10 8.94 4.73
N ASN A 204 13.71 8.83 5.91
CA ASN A 204 14.74 7.87 6.22
C ASN A 204 14.11 6.48 6.37
N THR A 205 14.59 5.51 5.60
CA THR A 205 14.17 4.11 5.62
C THR A 205 15.23 3.19 6.23
N ALA A 206 16.36 3.74 6.67
CA ALA A 206 17.43 2.98 7.30
C ALA A 206 17.00 2.44 8.66
N ASN A 207 17.40 1.21 8.96
CA ASN A 207 17.26 0.61 10.28
C ASN A 207 18.64 0.11 10.76
N PRO A 208 19.24 0.71 11.81
CA PRO A 208 18.73 1.84 12.61
C PRO A 208 18.79 3.18 11.85
N PHE A 209 17.93 4.14 12.21
CA PHE A 209 17.78 5.43 11.52
C PHE A 209 19.02 6.35 11.58
N GLY A 210 20.00 6.06 12.43
CA GLY A 210 21.16 6.93 12.63
C GLY A 210 20.79 8.25 13.31
N ASP A 211 21.61 9.29 13.13
CA ASP A 211 21.52 10.63 13.75
C ASP A 211 20.96 11.71 12.80
N LYS A 212 20.42 11.30 11.66
CA LYS A 212 19.98 12.20 10.59
C LYS A 212 18.47 12.50 10.66
N THR A 213 18.06 13.57 9.97
CA THR A 213 16.64 13.95 9.81
C THR A 213 15.79 12.76 9.38
N LYS A 214 14.71 12.49 10.10
CA LYS A 214 13.83 11.34 9.81
C LYS A 214 12.92 11.62 8.63
N VAL A 215 12.31 12.80 8.60
CA VAL A 215 11.34 13.17 7.56
C VAL A 215 11.48 14.66 7.25
N PHE A 216 11.44 15.00 5.96
CA PHE A 216 11.16 16.34 5.44
C PHE A 216 9.96 16.25 4.50
N MET A 217 8.91 17.00 4.77
CA MET A 217 7.63 16.93 4.07
C MET A 217 7.19 18.30 3.60
N VAL A 218 6.60 18.35 2.41
CA VAL A 218 6.00 19.54 1.79
C VAL A 218 4.57 19.20 1.41
N ASP A 219 3.62 19.91 1.98
CA ASP A 219 2.20 19.87 1.63
C ASP A 219 1.84 21.12 0.84
N ILE A 220 1.16 20.95 -0.30
CA ILE A 220 0.68 22.04 -1.16
C ILE A 220 -0.82 21.86 -1.41
N GLY A 221 -1.61 22.90 -1.14
CA GLY A 221 -3.06 22.93 -1.35
C GLY A 221 -3.59 24.37 -1.32
N LEU A 222 -4.85 24.66 -1.59
CA LEU A 222 -6.00 23.82 -1.87
C LEU A 222 -6.33 23.90 -3.38
N MET A 223 -6.05 22.87 -4.18
CA MET A 223 -6.37 22.88 -5.62
C MET A 223 -7.85 22.56 -5.85
N PRO A 224 -8.66 23.46 -6.44
CA PRO A 224 -10.04 23.14 -6.76
C PRO A 224 -10.15 22.08 -7.87
N ASN A 225 -11.15 21.21 -7.77
CA ASN A 225 -11.48 20.19 -8.77
C ASN A 225 -10.34 19.20 -9.06
N ALA A 226 -9.49 18.91 -8.06
CA ALA A 226 -8.28 18.11 -8.24
C ALA A 226 -8.53 16.73 -8.88
N GLN A 227 -9.62 16.04 -8.51
CA GLN A 227 -10.00 14.73 -9.07
C GLN A 227 -10.29 14.77 -10.58
N THR A 228 -10.88 15.86 -11.07
CA THR A 228 -11.30 16.00 -12.46
C THR A 228 -10.34 16.85 -13.29
N ALA A 229 -9.32 17.43 -12.67
CA ALA A 229 -8.36 18.29 -13.34
C ALA A 229 -7.61 17.52 -14.43
N SER A 230 -7.39 18.15 -15.58
CA SER A 230 -6.47 17.63 -16.58
C SER A 230 -5.04 17.66 -16.07
N THR A 231 -4.17 16.89 -16.72
CA THR A 231 -2.73 16.93 -16.49
C THR A 231 -2.15 18.34 -16.59
N ASP A 232 -2.61 19.13 -17.56
CA ASP A 232 -2.16 20.51 -17.75
C ASP A 232 -2.65 21.45 -16.64
N GLN A 233 -3.88 21.25 -16.15
CA GLN A 233 -4.41 21.99 -15.00
C GLN A 233 -3.65 21.65 -13.73
N PHE A 234 -3.35 20.37 -13.50
CA PHE A 234 -2.52 19.93 -12.38
C PHE A 234 -1.11 20.52 -12.45
N LYS A 235 -0.44 20.47 -13.60
CA LYS A 235 0.87 21.09 -13.78
C LYS A 235 0.83 22.61 -13.58
N SER A 236 -0.20 23.27 -14.09
CA SER A 236 -0.39 24.72 -13.93
C SER A 236 -0.59 25.11 -12.47
N PHE A 237 -1.27 24.28 -11.68
CA PHE A 237 -1.40 24.52 -10.24
C PHE A 237 -0.02 24.69 -9.59
N PHE A 238 0.98 23.87 -9.90
CA PHE A 238 2.33 24.03 -9.31
C PHE A 238 3.10 25.24 -9.86
N THR A 239 2.97 25.58 -11.15
CA THR A 239 3.88 26.53 -11.80
C THR A 239 3.36 27.96 -11.89
N THR A 240 2.04 28.16 -11.96
CA THR A 240 1.45 29.49 -12.19
C THR A 240 0.67 30.02 -10.98
N THR A 241 0.29 29.13 -10.05
CA THR A 241 -0.38 29.55 -8.82
C THR A 241 0.66 30.00 -7.79
N ASN A 242 0.37 31.11 -7.09
CA ASN A 242 1.17 31.51 -5.95
C ASN A 242 0.85 30.63 -4.75
N HIS A 243 1.87 30.00 -4.16
CA HIS A 243 1.74 29.13 -3.00
C HIS A 243 2.45 29.77 -1.81
N PRO A 244 1.82 30.72 -1.09
CA PRO A 244 2.43 31.31 0.10
C PRO A 244 2.63 30.25 1.19
N ILE A 245 3.56 30.47 2.11
CA ILE A 245 3.62 29.63 3.33
C ILE A 245 2.30 29.78 4.10
N ALA A 246 1.70 28.66 4.49
CA ALA A 246 0.41 28.66 5.17
C ALA A 246 0.51 29.27 6.57
N GLU A 247 -0.51 30.06 6.94
CA GLU A 247 -0.57 30.74 8.24
C GLU A 247 -1.08 29.82 9.38
N SER A 248 -1.56 28.62 9.05
CA SER A 248 -2.05 27.66 10.04
C SER A 248 -1.87 26.21 9.59
N ALA A 249 -1.91 25.28 10.55
CA ALA A 249 -1.84 23.83 10.30
C ALA A 249 -3.14 23.23 9.75
N ALA A 250 -4.26 23.96 9.82
CA ALA A 250 -5.44 23.58 9.06
C ALA A 250 -5.15 23.89 7.59
N ALA A 251 -5.37 22.93 6.68
CA ALA A 251 -5.08 23.08 5.26
C ALA A 251 -5.80 24.31 4.66
N THR A 252 -5.13 25.45 4.67
CA THR A 252 -5.54 26.69 3.99
C THR A 252 -4.82 26.77 2.65
N THR A 253 -5.16 27.76 1.81
CA THR A 253 -4.36 28.09 0.63
C THR A 253 -2.89 28.29 1.04
N GLY A 254 -1.97 27.52 0.46
CA GLY A 254 -0.52 27.67 0.68
C GLY A 254 0.26 26.37 0.85
N VAL A 255 1.46 26.53 1.42
CA VAL A 255 2.45 25.47 1.62
C VAL A 255 2.74 25.27 3.10
N ILE A 256 2.74 24.02 3.55
CA ILE A 256 3.26 23.63 4.85
C ILE A 256 4.52 22.82 4.63
N ILE A 257 5.61 23.20 5.30
CA ILE A 257 6.85 22.44 5.34
C ILE A 257 7.00 21.90 6.76
N THR A 258 7.16 20.59 6.87
CA THR A 258 7.31 19.89 8.15
C THR A 258 8.58 19.06 8.16
N MET A 259 9.31 19.09 9.26
CA MET A 259 10.49 18.27 9.48
C MET A 259 10.38 17.54 10.82
N SER A 260 10.83 16.29 10.86
CA SER A 260 11.07 15.53 12.10
C SER A 260 12.54 15.16 12.20
N ASP A 261 13.18 15.48 13.33
CA ASP A 261 14.57 15.13 13.61
C ASP A 261 14.67 13.73 14.29
N VAL A 262 15.89 13.23 14.49
CA VAL A 262 16.14 11.87 15.04
C VAL A 262 15.48 11.63 16.40
N ASP A 263 15.35 12.66 17.22
CA ASP A 263 14.70 12.64 18.54
C ASP A 263 13.17 12.71 18.46
N ASN A 264 12.59 12.68 17.26
CA ASN A 264 11.18 12.91 16.95
C ASN A 264 10.70 14.35 17.23
N THR A 265 11.62 15.31 17.41
CA THR A 265 11.25 16.71 17.50
C THR A 265 10.67 17.16 16.16
N ILE A 266 9.44 17.69 16.18
CA ILE A 266 8.72 18.16 14.99
C ILE A 266 8.80 19.68 14.88
N TRP A 267 9.18 20.12 13.70
CA TRP A 267 9.26 21.52 13.29
C TRP A 267 8.34 21.75 12.10
N THR A 268 7.56 22.83 12.10
CA THR A 268 6.63 23.14 11.01
C THR A 268 6.62 24.63 10.65
N SER A 269 6.35 24.95 9.39
CA SER A 269 6.13 26.33 8.92
C SER A 269 4.69 26.82 9.10
N ALA A 270 3.77 25.98 9.61
CA ALA A 270 2.33 26.22 9.65
C ALA A 270 1.87 27.22 10.73
N THR A 271 2.40 28.44 10.67
CA THR A 271 2.09 29.56 11.57
C THR A 271 2.04 30.85 10.77
N ALA A 272 1.28 31.84 11.24
CA ALA A 272 1.36 33.20 10.71
C ALA A 272 2.77 33.76 10.92
N GLN A 273 3.39 34.26 9.85
CA GLN A 273 4.77 34.75 9.88
C GLN A 273 5.03 35.75 8.75
N SER A 274 5.91 36.72 9.03
CA SER A 274 6.40 37.68 8.03
C SER A 274 7.73 37.22 7.42
N ASN A 275 8.06 37.80 6.26
CA ASN A 275 9.31 37.58 5.51
C ASN A 275 9.50 36.14 5.02
N THR A 276 8.42 35.48 4.62
CA THR A 276 8.48 34.15 4.01
C THR A 276 8.36 34.21 2.51
N SER A 277 8.98 33.23 1.85
CA SER A 277 8.79 33.00 0.43
C SER A 277 8.76 31.50 0.15
N PHE A 278 7.97 31.12 -0.85
CA PHE A 278 8.02 29.80 -1.46
C PHE A 278 7.85 30.01 -2.96
N LYS A 279 8.71 29.38 -3.75
CA LYS A 279 8.68 29.50 -5.20
C LYS A 279 8.98 28.17 -5.84
N VAL A 280 8.07 27.73 -6.71
CA VAL A 280 8.34 26.64 -7.64
C VAL A 280 9.22 27.16 -8.77
N LEU A 281 10.34 26.49 -8.99
CA LEU A 281 11.28 26.79 -10.07
C LEU A 281 10.98 25.99 -11.34
N SER A 282 10.62 24.72 -11.20
CA SER A 282 10.13 23.88 -12.30
C SER A 282 9.19 22.79 -11.79
N ALA A 283 8.30 22.33 -12.67
CA ALA A 283 7.49 21.13 -12.47
C ALA A 283 7.54 20.31 -13.76
N GLU A 284 8.27 19.21 -13.73
CA GLU A 284 8.54 18.35 -14.88
C GLU A 284 7.76 17.05 -14.75
N PRO A 285 7.04 16.61 -15.81
CA PRO A 285 6.34 15.33 -15.77
C PRO A 285 7.31 14.18 -15.53
N LEU A 286 6.96 13.32 -14.58
CA LEU A 286 7.60 12.03 -14.37
C LEU A 286 6.52 10.96 -14.50
N ASN A 287 6.41 10.36 -15.67
CA ASN A 287 5.38 9.36 -15.93
C ASN A 287 5.91 7.99 -15.51
N LEU A 288 5.29 7.39 -14.50
CA LEU A 288 5.58 6.03 -14.05
C LEU A 288 4.30 5.22 -14.24
N THR A 289 4.37 4.18 -15.08
CA THR A 289 3.32 3.19 -15.37
C THR A 289 1.88 3.65 -15.07
N GLY A 290 1.31 4.52 -15.91
CA GLY A 290 -0.11 4.90 -15.83
C GLY A 290 -0.47 5.93 -14.75
N ILE A 291 0.49 6.41 -13.96
CA ILE A 291 0.31 7.46 -12.96
C ILE A 291 1.11 8.69 -13.35
N TYR A 292 0.46 9.85 -13.24
CA TYR A 292 1.07 11.13 -13.59
C TYR A 292 1.69 11.77 -12.35
N TYR A 293 3.02 11.85 -12.32
CA TYR A 293 3.75 12.60 -11.32
C TYR A 293 4.37 13.88 -11.88
N LEU A 294 4.68 14.79 -10.96
CA LEU A 294 5.54 15.93 -11.20
C LEU A 294 6.76 15.84 -10.30
N LYS A 295 7.94 15.96 -10.90
CA LYS A 295 9.18 16.32 -10.21
C LYS A 295 9.20 17.84 -10.10
N VAL A 296 9.13 18.35 -8.87
CA VAL A 296 8.99 19.78 -8.60
C VAL A 296 10.23 20.31 -7.89
N LYS A 297 10.92 21.25 -8.52
CA LYS A 297 12.04 22.00 -7.91
C LYS A 297 11.49 23.25 -7.26
N MET A 298 11.88 23.53 -6.04
CA MET A 298 11.39 24.67 -5.27
C MET A 298 12.49 25.30 -4.42
N ILE A 299 12.31 26.58 -4.12
CA ILE A 299 13.10 27.32 -3.12
C ILE A 299 12.16 27.95 -2.10
N PHE A 300 12.63 28.11 -0.88
CA PHE A 300 11.83 28.66 0.21
C PHE A 300 12.66 29.37 1.26
N THR A 301 12.02 30.30 1.94
CA THR A 301 12.47 30.95 3.17
C THR A 301 11.28 30.99 4.10
N CYS A 302 11.43 30.46 5.31
CA CYS A 302 10.36 30.42 6.29
C CYS A 302 10.93 30.43 7.71
N LYS A 303 10.06 30.38 8.70
CA LYS A 303 10.40 30.05 10.08
C LYS A 303 9.76 28.72 10.42
N PHE A 304 10.53 27.89 11.10
CA PHE A 304 10.06 26.68 11.72
C PHE A 304 9.69 26.93 13.16
N VAL A 305 8.51 26.45 13.55
CA VAL A 305 8.03 26.42 14.92
C VAL A 305 8.10 24.98 15.41
N ASN A 306 8.73 24.79 16.55
CA ASN A 306 8.75 23.51 17.25
C ASN A 306 7.37 23.23 17.87
N LEU A 307 6.74 22.12 17.52
CA LEU A 307 5.38 21.82 18.00
C LEU A 307 5.30 21.50 19.50
N GLY A 308 6.40 21.04 20.11
CA GLY A 308 6.43 20.72 21.55
C GLY A 308 6.74 21.94 22.43
N THR A 309 7.55 22.86 21.94
CA THR A 309 8.10 23.97 22.76
C THR A 309 7.67 25.36 22.30
N GLY A 310 7.13 25.49 21.08
CA GLY A 310 6.84 26.79 20.46
C GLY A 310 8.09 27.58 20.03
N ALA A 311 9.29 27.02 20.19
CA ALA A 311 10.53 27.66 19.77
C ALA A 311 10.50 27.95 18.27
N VAL A 312 10.98 29.14 17.87
CA VAL A 312 10.96 29.59 16.48
C VAL A 312 12.38 29.70 15.95
N LYS A 313 12.63 29.15 14.77
CA LYS A 313 13.93 29.20 14.10
C LYS A 313 13.78 29.62 12.65
N GLU A 314 14.68 30.50 12.19
CA GLU A 314 14.69 30.98 10.81
C GLU A 314 15.33 29.92 9.89
N VAL A 315 14.65 29.61 8.79
CA VAL A 315 15.12 28.71 7.74
C VAL A 315 15.60 29.52 6.55
N LYS A 316 16.88 29.41 6.23
CA LYS A 316 17.54 30.13 5.12
C LYS A 316 17.98 29.17 4.03
N ASN A 317 18.08 29.70 2.80
CA ASN A 317 18.57 28.99 1.63
C ASN A 317 17.87 27.64 1.43
N GLY A 318 16.55 27.61 1.66
CA GLY A 318 15.76 26.41 1.46
C GLY A 318 15.66 26.08 -0.01
N GLU A 319 16.05 24.88 -0.38
CA GLU A 319 15.82 24.28 -1.69
C GLU A 319 15.36 22.84 -1.53
N ALA A 320 14.50 22.39 -2.44
CA ALA A 320 14.10 21.00 -2.50
C ALA A 320 13.71 20.60 -3.93
N THR A 321 13.95 19.33 -4.24
CA THR A 321 13.36 18.65 -5.39
C THR A 321 12.51 17.51 -4.85
N MET A 322 11.20 17.57 -5.10
CA MET A 322 10.20 16.71 -4.47
C MET A 322 9.27 16.08 -5.53
N LEU A 323 8.61 14.98 -5.17
CA LEU A 323 7.69 14.24 -6.04
C LEU A 323 6.23 14.51 -5.65
N PHE A 324 5.38 14.91 -6.59
CA PHE A 324 3.94 15.09 -6.36
C PHE A 324 3.12 14.25 -7.33
N VAL A 325 2.03 13.66 -6.85
CA VAL A 325 1.16 12.76 -7.62
C VAL A 325 -0.16 13.45 -7.94
N LYS A 326 -0.62 13.30 -9.18
CA LYS A 326 -1.98 13.71 -9.55
C LYS A 326 -2.97 12.68 -9.00
N PRO A 327 -4.01 13.08 -8.24
CA PRO A 327 -5.08 12.17 -7.82
C PRO A 327 -5.98 11.71 -8.98
#